data_AF-V5HM59-F1
#
_entry.id   AF-V5HM59-F1
#
_cell.length_a   1.000
_cell.length_b   1.000
_cell.length_c   1.000
_cell.angle_alpha   90.00
_cell.angle_beta   90.00
_cell.angle_gamma   90.00
#
_symmetry.space_group_name_H-M   'P 1'
#
loop_
_entity.id
_entity.type
_entity.pdbx_description
1 polymer ?
#
loop_
_entity_poly.entity_id
_entity_poly.type
_entity_poly.pdbx_seq_one_letter_code
_entity_poly.pdbx_strand_id
1 'polypeptide(L)'
;QNNDPRCNCGKRQKAKIVSSRIINGTEAPPEHWPWVVGIYDSTDTLVCGGSLINEEYVVTAVHCFVNKDACEFSIRLGTILRTNFSQCINTQQDSTAQNMSVSQTKLPRKVDKDNVSVNKASEIQVICVEVESICTPIQKDCGPFMKDIAVCKIKEESQLHREYSANMPSGKLC
;
A
#
# COMPACT_ATOMS: atom_id res chain seq x y z
N GLN A 1 24.84 -9.27 14.32
CA GLN A 1 24.63 -8.28 13.26
C GLN A 1 23.13 -8.15 13.05
N ASN A 2 22.48 -7.07 13.51
CA ASN A 2 21.01 -6.96 13.44
C ASN A 2 20.49 -5.56 13.07
N ASN A 3 21.39 -4.62 12.76
CA ASN A 3 21.08 -3.20 12.52
C ASN A 3 21.64 -2.67 11.19
N ASP A 4 21.85 -3.51 10.17
CA ASP A 4 22.10 -2.99 8.81
C ASP A 4 20.74 -2.52 8.24
N PRO A 5 20.55 -1.22 7.96
CA PRO A 5 19.28 -0.71 7.42
C PRO A 5 18.90 -1.37 6.09
N ARG A 6 19.87 -1.90 5.33
CA ARG A 6 19.63 -2.64 4.08
C ARG A 6 19.01 -4.02 4.29
N CYS A 7 19.00 -4.53 5.52
CA CYS A 7 18.47 -5.85 5.86
C CYS A 7 17.16 -5.78 6.67
N ASN A 8 16.38 -4.70 6.55
CA ASN A 8 15.12 -4.53 7.28
C ASN A 8 13.85 -4.81 6.44
N CYS A 9 13.98 -5.11 5.15
CA CYS A 9 12.86 -5.52 4.33
C CYS A 9 12.36 -6.94 4.70
N GLY A 10 11.10 -7.25 4.37
CA GLY A 10 10.52 -8.60 4.56
C GLY A 10 10.37 -9.07 6.01
N LYS A 11 10.67 -8.22 7.00
CA LYS A 11 10.52 -8.54 8.43
C LYS A 11 9.11 -8.22 8.92
N ARG A 12 8.42 -9.24 9.46
CA ARG A 12 7.14 -9.02 10.16
C ARG A 12 7.41 -8.35 11.50
N GLN A 13 6.66 -7.31 11.84
CA GLN A 13 6.89 -6.54 13.08
C GLN A 13 6.59 -7.34 14.36
N LYS A 14 5.71 -8.35 14.30
CA LYS A 14 5.42 -9.27 15.41
C LYS A 14 5.52 -10.71 14.91
N ALA A 15 6.53 -11.43 15.40
CA ALA A 15 6.73 -12.85 15.12
C ALA A 15 5.74 -13.67 15.96
N LYS A 16 4.56 -13.96 15.41
CA LYS A 16 3.68 -15.01 15.94
C LYS A 16 4.28 -16.37 15.58
N ILE A 17 4.04 -17.39 16.42
CA ILE A 17 4.34 -18.79 16.06
C ILE A 17 3.66 -19.07 14.72
N VAL A 18 4.45 -19.25 13.66
CA VAL A 18 3.95 -19.58 12.32
C VAL A 18 3.81 -21.09 12.25
N SER A 19 2.58 -21.58 12.20
CA SER A 19 2.32 -22.98 11.85
C SER A 19 2.82 -23.24 10.43
N SER A 20 3.43 -24.40 10.19
CA SER A 20 3.83 -24.85 8.85
C SER A 20 2.62 -25.03 7.90
N ARG A 21 1.41 -25.10 8.45
CA ARG A 21 0.16 -25.18 7.70
C ARG A 21 -0.86 -24.17 8.22
N ILE A 22 -1.41 -23.38 7.31
CA ILE A 22 -2.55 -22.49 7.57
C ILE A 22 -3.83 -23.27 7.25
N ILE A 23 -4.71 -23.45 8.24
CA ILE A 23 -6.04 -24.02 8.08
C ILE A 23 -7.01 -22.99 8.64
N ASN A 24 -8.04 -22.58 7.89
CA ASN A 24 -9.01 -21.54 8.27
C ASN A 24 -8.32 -20.27 8.81
N GLY A 25 -7.53 -19.60 7.95
CA GLY A 25 -6.77 -18.41 8.34
C GLY A 25 -7.60 -17.37 9.08
N THR A 26 -6.95 -16.60 9.94
CA THR A 26 -7.56 -15.50 10.68
C THR A 26 -7.23 -14.17 10.03
N GLU A 27 -8.00 -13.13 10.33
CA GLU A 27 -7.68 -11.76 9.94
C GLU A 27 -6.25 -11.39 10.39
N ALA A 28 -5.51 -10.73 9.51
CA ALA A 28 -4.16 -10.29 9.79
C ALA A 28 -4.22 -9.08 10.72
N PRO A 29 -3.49 -9.06 11.85
CA PRO A 29 -3.49 -7.87 12.68
C PRO A 29 -2.77 -6.72 11.95
N PRO A 30 -3.11 -5.46 12.26
CA PRO A 30 -2.43 -4.30 11.71
C PRO A 30 -0.89 -4.42 11.80
N GLU A 31 -0.20 -3.85 10.82
CA GLU A 31 1.27 -3.70 10.78
C GLU A 31 2.09 -5.01 10.66
N HIS A 32 1.46 -6.18 10.64
CA HIS A 32 2.21 -7.46 10.54
C HIS A 32 2.80 -7.70 9.15
N TRP A 33 2.21 -7.07 8.12
CA TRP A 33 2.55 -7.26 6.71
C TRP A 33 2.65 -5.90 6.01
N PRO A 34 3.61 -5.04 6.42
CA PRO A 34 3.64 -3.64 6.01
C PRO A 34 3.88 -3.46 4.51
N TRP A 35 4.39 -4.48 3.82
CA TRP A 35 4.59 -4.44 2.37
C TRP A 35 3.35 -4.77 1.55
N VAL A 36 2.25 -5.23 2.14
CA VAL A 36 1.03 -5.53 1.38
C VAL A 36 0.38 -4.23 0.94
N VAL A 37 0.07 -4.14 -0.35
CA VAL A 37 -0.62 -2.97 -0.94
C VAL A 37 -1.87 -3.41 -1.70
N GLY A 38 -2.86 -2.51 -1.77
CA GLY A 38 -4.03 -2.64 -2.63
C GLY A 38 -3.91 -1.75 -3.86
N ILE A 39 -4.28 -2.28 -5.03
CA ILE A 39 -4.26 -1.56 -6.31
C ILE A 39 -5.70 -1.32 -6.74
N TYR A 40 -6.03 -0.06 -6.98
CA TYR A 40 -7.37 0.42 -7.28
C TYR A 40 -7.39 1.08 -8.64
N ASP A 41 -8.48 0.87 -9.39
CA ASP A 41 -8.66 1.54 -10.68
C ASP A 41 -9.36 2.91 -10.55
N SER A 42 -9.60 3.56 -11.68
CA SER A 42 -10.22 4.89 -11.79
C SER A 42 -11.65 4.96 -11.23
N THR A 43 -12.28 3.81 -10.98
CA THR A 43 -13.61 3.72 -10.36
C THR A 43 -13.56 3.50 -8.85
N ASP A 44 -12.36 3.57 -8.25
CA ASP A 44 -12.11 3.27 -6.85
C ASP A 44 -12.40 1.79 -6.49
N THR A 45 -12.24 0.88 -7.44
CA THR A 45 -12.43 -0.56 -7.23
C THR A 45 -11.10 -1.25 -6.97
N LEU A 46 -11.00 -2.04 -5.89
CA LEU A 46 -9.83 -2.90 -5.64
C LEU A 46 -9.74 -3.99 -6.72
N VAL A 47 -8.75 -3.89 -7.59
CA VAL A 47 -8.55 -4.83 -8.71
C VAL A 47 -7.45 -5.86 -8.44
N CYS A 48 -6.40 -5.46 -7.73
CA CYS A 48 -5.24 -6.32 -7.47
C CYS A 48 -4.59 -6.02 -6.11
N GLY A 49 -3.72 -6.93 -5.69
CA GLY A 49 -2.77 -6.70 -4.61
C GLY A 49 -1.35 -6.52 -5.16
N GLY A 50 -0.43 -6.11 -4.30
CA GLY A 50 0.99 -6.06 -4.62
C GLY A 50 1.87 -6.18 -3.38
N SER A 51 3.18 -6.10 -3.59
CA SER A 51 4.16 -6.00 -2.52
C SER A 51 5.09 -4.82 -2.74
N LEU A 52 5.16 -3.91 -1.76
CA LEU A 52 6.13 -2.83 -1.70
C LEU A 52 7.53 -3.43 -1.52
N ILE A 53 8.40 -3.24 -2.52
CA ILE A 53 9.77 -3.79 -2.53
C ILE A 53 10.82 -2.77 -2.09
N ASN A 54 10.50 -1.48 -2.19
CA ASN A 54 11.23 -0.34 -1.62
C ASN A 54 10.30 0.89 -1.58
N GLU A 55 10.82 2.08 -1.32
CA GLU A 55 10.03 3.31 -1.14
C GLU A 55 9.30 3.78 -2.42
N GLU A 56 9.68 3.30 -3.60
CA GLU A 56 9.17 3.80 -4.89
C GLU A 56 8.55 2.71 -5.77
N TYR A 57 8.70 1.44 -5.41
CA TYR A 57 8.35 0.33 -6.30
C TYR A 57 7.48 -0.72 -5.62
N VAL A 58 6.45 -1.13 -6.35
CA VAL A 58 5.54 -2.23 -5.99
C VAL A 58 5.65 -3.32 -7.04
N VAL A 59 5.83 -4.57 -6.62
CA VAL A 59 5.71 -5.73 -7.50
C VAL A 59 4.28 -6.27 -7.48
N THR A 60 3.76 -6.63 -8.64
CA THR A 60 2.41 -7.17 -8.84
C THR A 60 2.36 -7.97 -10.15
N ALA A 61 1.17 -8.20 -10.71
CA ALA A 61 0.98 -8.94 -11.94
C ALA A 61 0.72 -8.04 -13.17
N VAL A 62 1.15 -8.49 -14.36
CA VAL A 62 0.91 -7.78 -15.64
C VAL A 62 -0.59 -7.72 -15.94
N HIS A 63 -1.30 -8.82 -15.69
CA HIS A 63 -2.73 -8.89 -15.99
C HIS A 63 -3.58 -7.86 -15.22
N CYS A 64 -3.06 -7.27 -14.14
CA CYS A 64 -3.74 -6.20 -13.40
C CYS A 64 -3.98 -4.94 -14.24
N PHE A 65 -3.16 -4.73 -15.28
CA PHE A 65 -3.10 -3.48 -16.04
C PHE A 65 -3.44 -3.65 -17.53
N VAL A 66 -3.93 -4.82 -17.94
CA VAL A 66 -4.21 -5.12 -19.35
C VAL A 66 -5.22 -4.11 -19.91
N ASN A 67 -4.85 -3.47 -21.02
CA ASN A 67 -5.63 -2.46 -21.73
C ASN A 67 -5.98 -1.19 -20.91
N LYS A 68 -5.19 -0.85 -19.90
CA LYS A 68 -5.36 0.38 -19.11
C LYS A 68 -4.04 1.13 -18.97
N ASP A 69 -4.10 2.45 -18.87
CA ASP A 69 -2.94 3.31 -18.64
C ASP A 69 -2.56 3.37 -17.16
N ALA A 70 -1.28 3.60 -16.87
CA ALA A 70 -0.78 3.69 -15.49
C ALA A 70 -1.52 4.75 -14.65
N CYS A 71 -1.89 5.88 -15.26
CA CYS A 71 -2.63 6.96 -14.59
C CYS A 71 -4.06 6.57 -14.18
N GLU A 72 -4.59 5.44 -14.66
CA GLU A 72 -5.89 4.93 -14.24
C GLU A 72 -5.83 4.19 -12.90
N PHE A 73 -4.65 4.07 -12.28
CA PHE A 73 -4.46 3.30 -11.06
C PHE A 73 -3.91 4.12 -9.90
N SER A 74 -4.37 3.76 -8.70
CA SER A 74 -3.82 4.21 -7.43
C SER A 74 -3.46 3.01 -6.55
N ILE A 75 -2.47 3.19 -5.69
CA ILE A 75 -1.99 2.19 -4.74
C ILE A 75 -2.24 2.70 -3.32
N ARG A 76 -2.76 1.82 -2.47
CA ARG A 76 -3.05 2.08 -1.05
C ARG A 76 -2.15 1.23 -0.16
N LEU A 77 -1.51 1.88 0.80
CA LEU A 77 -0.58 1.27 1.74
C LEU A 77 -1.03 1.52 3.19
N GLY A 78 -0.55 0.69 4.11
CA GLY A 78 -0.71 0.91 5.56
C GLY A 78 -2.06 0.49 6.14
N THR A 79 -2.93 -0.15 5.35
CA THR A 79 -4.28 -0.54 5.80
C THR A 79 -4.53 -2.05 5.69
N ILE A 80 -5.35 -2.56 6.60
CA ILE A 80 -5.93 -3.92 6.53
C ILE A 80 -7.36 -3.90 5.98
N LEU A 81 -7.93 -2.71 5.77
CA LEU A 81 -9.29 -2.52 5.27
C LEU A 81 -9.27 -2.18 3.78
N ARG A 82 -10.32 -2.60 3.07
CA ARG A 82 -10.61 -2.05 1.74
C ARG A 82 -11.12 -0.63 1.91
N THR A 83 -10.23 0.33 1.73
CA THR A 83 -10.56 1.75 1.84
C THR A 83 -11.01 2.32 0.51
N ASN A 84 -11.56 3.54 0.52
CA ASN A 84 -11.85 4.37 -0.65
C ASN A 84 -10.89 5.58 -0.68
N PHE A 85 -10.82 6.30 -1.80
CA PHE A 85 -9.90 7.44 -1.98
C PHE A 85 -10.13 8.59 -0.98
N SER A 86 -11.34 8.75 -0.45
CA SER A 86 -11.66 9.77 0.57
C SER A 86 -10.97 9.56 1.93
N GLN A 87 -10.38 8.39 2.16
CA GLN A 87 -9.70 8.02 3.42
C GLN A 87 -8.18 8.19 3.36
N CYS A 88 -7.67 8.75 2.25
CA CYS A 88 -6.24 8.97 2.04
C CYS A 88 -5.75 10.17 2.85
N ILE A 89 -4.64 10.00 3.58
CA ILE A 89 -3.92 11.11 4.20
C ILE A 89 -2.77 11.46 3.24
N ASN A 90 -3.06 12.29 2.24
CA ASN A 90 -2.00 12.82 1.38
C ASN A 90 -1.14 13.76 2.24
N THR A 91 0.18 13.67 2.16
CA THR A 91 1.14 14.44 2.96
C THR A 91 1.27 15.91 2.55
N GLN A 92 0.20 16.48 2.02
CA GLN A 92 0.01 17.91 1.80
C GLN A 92 -1.33 18.30 2.43
N GLN A 93 -1.31 18.76 3.69
CA GLN A 93 -2.34 19.69 4.13
C GLN A 93 -2.13 20.99 3.36
N ASP A 94 -2.66 21.07 2.13
CA ASP A 94 -2.94 22.37 1.55
C ASP A 94 -4.26 22.83 2.15
N SER A 95 -4.12 23.55 3.25
CA SER A 95 -5.17 24.13 4.06
C SER A 95 -5.91 25.21 3.28
N THR A 96 -6.72 24.89 2.26
CA THR A 96 -7.78 25.79 1.73
C THR A 96 -8.65 25.11 0.66
N ALA A 97 -9.48 24.13 1.05
CA ALA A 97 -10.66 23.76 0.25
C ALA A 97 -11.76 23.14 1.13
N GLN A 98 -12.47 24.03 1.81
CA GLN A 98 -13.93 24.02 2.06
C GLN A 98 -14.57 22.73 2.62
N ASN A 99 -14.88 22.79 3.90
CA ASN A 99 -16.16 22.37 4.52
C ASN A 99 -16.97 21.34 3.72
N MET A 100 -16.66 20.06 3.89
CA MET A 100 -17.65 19.02 3.61
C MET A 100 -17.76 18.14 4.85
N SER A 101 -18.85 18.38 5.57
CA SER A 101 -19.28 17.60 6.71
C SER A 101 -19.08 16.10 6.45
N VAL A 102 -18.21 15.48 7.23
CA VAL A 102 -18.11 14.02 7.31
C VAL A 102 -19.46 13.53 7.82
N SER A 103 -20.34 13.20 6.88
CA SER A 103 -21.50 12.37 7.16
C SER A 103 -20.95 10.98 7.40
N GLN A 104 -20.68 10.70 8.68
CA GLN A 104 -20.34 9.38 9.19
C GLN A 104 -21.31 8.37 8.56
N THR A 105 -20.83 7.58 7.61
CA THR A 105 -21.64 6.48 7.08
C THR A 105 -21.63 5.41 8.16
N LYS A 106 -22.65 5.46 9.02
CA LYS A 106 -23.00 4.35 9.92
C LYS A 106 -23.10 3.08 9.07
N LEU A 107 -22.25 2.09 9.35
CA LEU A 107 -22.50 0.71 8.94
C LEU A 107 -23.91 0.27 9.39
N PRO A 108 -24.61 -0.60 8.65
CA PRO A 108 -25.93 -1.06 9.05
C PRO A 108 -25.78 -1.83 10.37
N ARG A 109 -26.44 -1.30 11.41
CA ARG A 109 -26.58 -1.91 12.72
C ARG A 109 -27.20 -3.31 12.56
N LYS A 110 -26.49 -4.35 12.96
CA LYS A 110 -27.14 -5.42 13.73
C LYS A 110 -26.88 -5.10 15.20
N VAL A 111 -27.91 -4.58 15.84
CA VAL A 111 -27.96 -4.46 17.30
C VAL A 111 -28.13 -5.88 17.81
N ASP A 112 -27.10 -6.43 18.42
CA ASP A 112 -27.30 -7.28 19.59
C ASP A 112 -26.67 -6.55 20.77
N LYS A 113 -27.50 -6.29 21.78
CA LYS A 113 -27.11 -5.61 23.00
C LYS A 113 -26.35 -6.63 23.82
N ASP A 114 -25.06 -6.39 24.06
CA ASP A 114 -24.40 -6.67 25.34
C ASP A 114 -23.00 -5.99 25.35
N ASN A 115 -22.84 -5.08 26.32
CA ASN A 115 -21.62 -4.50 26.88
C ASN A 115 -20.24 -4.84 26.26
N VAL A 116 -19.74 -4.01 25.35
CA VAL A 116 -18.28 -3.91 25.10
C VAL A 116 -17.87 -2.45 25.08
N SER A 117 -17.00 -2.10 26.03
CA SER A 117 -16.26 -0.85 26.07
C SER A 117 -15.64 -0.56 24.71
N VAL A 118 -16.03 0.57 24.10
CA VAL A 118 -15.46 1.06 22.84
C VAL A 118 -14.02 1.48 23.11
N ASN A 119 -13.11 0.53 22.96
CA ASN A 119 -11.68 0.81 22.96
C ASN A 119 -11.42 1.64 21.69
N LYS A 120 -11.01 2.89 21.89
CA LYS A 120 -10.62 3.86 20.86
C LYS A 120 -9.84 3.15 19.75
N ALA A 121 -10.47 2.94 18.59
CA ALA A 121 -9.80 2.36 17.44
C ALA A 121 -8.67 3.31 17.05
N SER A 122 -7.42 2.83 17.08
CA SER A 122 -6.30 3.53 16.46
C SER A 122 -6.68 3.80 15.01
N GLU A 123 -6.74 5.07 14.65
CA GLU A 123 -7.08 5.53 13.32
C GLU A 123 -6.02 4.98 12.35
N ILE A 124 -6.41 4.05 11.49
CA ILE A 124 -5.49 3.41 10.53
C ILE A 124 -5.10 4.47 9.50
N GLN A 125 -3.82 4.85 9.48
CA GLN A 125 -3.28 5.80 8.51
C GLN A 125 -3.10 5.14 7.15
N VAL A 126 -3.84 5.62 6.14
CA VAL A 126 -3.78 5.10 4.77
C VAL A 126 -3.02 6.08 3.89
N ILE A 127 -1.98 5.57 3.22
CA ILE A 127 -1.20 6.33 2.23
C ILE A 127 -1.73 5.93 0.86
N CYS A 128 -2.05 6.92 0.03
CA CYS A 128 -2.51 6.71 -1.34
C CYS A 128 -1.54 7.39 -2.29
N VAL A 129 -1.10 6.65 -3.30
CA VAL A 129 -0.16 7.13 -4.30
C VAL A 129 -0.65 6.74 -5.69
N GLU A 130 -0.41 7.60 -6.66
CA GLU A 130 -0.67 7.28 -8.06
C GLU A 130 0.45 6.43 -8.65
N VAL A 131 0.12 5.65 -9.68
CA VAL A 131 1.13 4.91 -10.44
C VAL A 131 1.76 5.83 -11.50
N GLU A 132 3.08 5.97 -11.47
CA GLU A 132 3.85 6.74 -12.45
C GLU A 132 4.07 5.94 -13.73
N SER A 133 4.49 4.68 -13.58
CA SER A 133 4.78 3.79 -14.70
C SER A 133 4.66 2.32 -14.29
N ILE A 134 4.44 1.45 -15.28
CA ILE A 134 4.34 0.01 -15.12
C ILE A 134 5.35 -0.62 -16.06
N CYS A 135 6.29 -1.38 -15.50
CA CYS A 135 7.35 -2.06 -16.23
C CYS A 135 7.15 -3.58 -16.14
N THR A 136 7.44 -4.29 -17.22
CA THR A 136 7.51 -5.76 -17.23
C THR A 136 8.97 -6.18 -17.46
N PRO A 137 9.42 -7.30 -16.87
CA PRO A 137 10.78 -7.75 -17.06
C PRO A 137 11.00 -8.14 -18.53
N ILE A 138 12.14 -7.72 -19.09
CA ILE A 138 12.55 -8.13 -20.44
C ILE A 138 12.84 -9.62 -20.40
N GLN A 139 12.01 -10.42 -21.07
CA GLN A 139 12.23 -11.84 -21.18
C GLN A 139 13.21 -12.14 -22.31
N LYS A 140 14.41 -12.61 -21.97
CA LYS A 140 15.41 -13.09 -22.94
C LYS A 140 15.05 -14.47 -23.49
N ASP A 141 14.35 -15.28 -22.70
CA ASP A 141 13.89 -16.62 -23.08
C ASP A 141 12.35 -16.69 -23.05
N CYS A 142 11.75 -17.36 -24.04
CA CYS A 142 10.29 -17.50 -24.14
C CYS A 142 9.68 -18.45 -23.08
N GLY A 143 10.40 -18.78 -22.00
CA GLY A 143 9.93 -19.68 -20.94
C GLY A 143 8.74 -19.10 -20.16
N PRO A 144 7.79 -19.92 -19.67
CA PRO A 144 6.59 -19.45 -18.99
C PRO A 144 6.84 -18.85 -17.60
N PHE A 145 8.05 -18.98 -17.07
CA PHE A 145 8.39 -18.53 -15.72
C PHE A 145 8.43 -17.00 -15.63
N MET A 146 7.71 -16.43 -14.65
CA MET A 146 7.66 -14.99 -14.34
C MET A 146 7.25 -14.06 -15.51
N LYS A 147 6.45 -14.56 -16.46
CA LYS A 147 5.88 -13.75 -17.56
C LYS A 147 4.91 -12.68 -17.10
N ASP A 148 4.21 -12.97 -16.03
CA ASP A 148 3.12 -12.14 -15.52
C ASP A 148 3.58 -11.27 -14.34
N ILE A 149 4.88 -10.94 -14.23
CA ILE A 149 5.36 -10.00 -13.22
C ILE A 149 5.35 -8.58 -13.79
N ALA A 150 4.80 -7.64 -13.04
CA ALA A 150 4.92 -6.21 -13.27
C ALA A 150 5.56 -5.52 -12.07
N VAL A 151 6.32 -4.46 -12.34
CA VAL A 151 6.85 -3.54 -11.33
C VAL A 151 6.26 -2.16 -11.61
N CYS A 152 5.49 -1.65 -10.64
CA CYS A 152 4.92 -0.32 -10.68
C CYS A 152 5.86 0.64 -9.98
N LYS A 153 6.21 1.75 -10.63
CA LYS A 153 6.80 2.90 -9.97
C LYS A 153 5.67 3.79 -9.44
N ILE A 154 5.69 4.13 -8.16
CA ILE A 154 4.72 5.07 -7.58
C ILE A 154 5.24 6.50 -7.71
N LYS A 155 4.34 7.45 -7.94
CA LYS A 155 4.72 8.86 -7.99
C LYS A 155 5.21 9.28 -6.60
N GLU A 156 6.47 9.71 -6.54
CA GLU A 156 6.94 10.48 -5.39
C GLU A 156 6.14 11.79 -5.37
N GLU A 157 5.61 12.16 -4.20
CA GLU A 157 4.97 13.46 -3.96
C GLU A 157 6.06 14.55 -3.95
N SER A 158 6.69 14.80 -5.11
CA SER A 158 7.65 15.89 -5.29
C SER A 158 6.87 17.12 -5.76
N GLN A 159 6.99 18.33 -5.17
CA GLN A 159 8.13 19.24 -5.41
C GLN A 159 8.19 20.42 -4.40
N LEU A 160 8.41 20.17 -3.10
CA LEU A 160 8.73 21.26 -2.15
C LEU A 160 9.90 20.99 -1.18
N HIS A 161 10.49 19.79 -1.19
CA HIS A 161 11.56 19.42 -0.24
C HIS A 161 12.94 19.19 -0.88
N ARG A 162 13.12 19.53 -2.17
CA ARG A 162 14.44 19.39 -2.81
C ARG A 162 15.49 20.39 -2.29
N GLU A 163 15.09 21.39 -1.51
CA GLU A 163 16.03 22.28 -0.80
C GLU A 163 16.53 21.72 0.54
N TYR A 164 16.00 20.59 1.05
CA TYR A 164 16.43 20.02 2.35
C TYR A 164 17.29 18.74 2.24
N SER A 165 17.39 18.13 1.04
CA SER A 165 18.26 16.96 0.79
C SER A 165 19.71 17.30 0.42
N ALA A 166 20.15 18.55 0.59
CA ALA A 166 21.55 18.94 0.36
C ALA A 166 22.55 18.36 1.39
N ASN A 167 22.10 17.59 2.39
CA ASN A 167 22.95 17.10 3.48
C ASN A 167 22.73 15.62 3.86
N MET A 168 22.65 14.69 2.89
CA MET A 168 22.97 13.28 3.18
C MET A 168 23.79 12.62 2.06
N PRO A 169 24.82 11.83 2.42
CA PRO A 169 25.86 11.40 1.49
C PRO A 169 25.36 10.31 0.53
N SER A 170 25.79 10.47 -0.71
CA SER A 170 25.48 9.67 -1.88
C SER A 170 25.87 8.19 -1.67
N GLY A 171 24.87 7.31 -1.58
CA GLY A 171 25.05 5.86 -1.61
C GLY A 171 24.29 5.28 -2.80
N LYS A 172 25.04 4.77 -3.78
CA LYS A 172 24.60 4.27 -5.09
C LYS A 172 23.58 3.12 -5.03
N LEU A 173 22.75 3.09 -6.07
CA LEU A 173 21.86 2.01 -6.52
C LEU A 173 22.47 0.61 -6.39
N CYS A 174 21.62 -0.34 -6.00
CA CYS A 174 21.61 -1.71 -6.52
C CYS A 174 20.33 -1.88 -7.34
#